data_AF-A0A7S0RNC5-F1
#
_entry.id   AF-A0A7S0RNC5-F1
#
_cell.length_a   1.000
_cell.length_b   1.000
_cell.length_c   1.000
_cell.angle_alpha   90.00
_cell.angle_beta   90.00
_cell.angle_gamma   90.00
#
_symmetry.space_group_name_H-M   'P 1'
#
loop_
_entity.id
_entity.type
_entity.pdbx_description
1 polymer ?
#
loop_
_entity_poly.entity_id
_entity_poly.type
_entity_poly.pdbx_seq_one_letter_code
_entity_poly.pdbx_strand_id
1 'polypeptide(L)'
;MLRTQLLSTSRRACSIISALGFSRHLSTVPLSPFDEKHLDYDALSAKLAVVRERVDKPLTLTEKILYSHLEDPAIAELGLRDALLRLKPDRIAINDTNAQTAMRQFASSGLSKAVVPTTIHWEHLLEAQPSKE
;
A
#
# COMPACT_ATOMS: atom_id res chain seq x y z
N MET A 1 3.93 -64.45 41.72
CA MET A 1 3.23 -63.35 42.41
C MET A 1 4.25 -62.27 42.76
N LEU A 2 3.89 -60.98 42.58
CA LEU A 2 4.64 -59.72 42.86
C LEU A 2 5.78 -59.39 41.87
N ARG A 3 5.65 -58.42 40.93
CA ARG A 3 5.79 -56.93 41.06
C ARG A 3 6.99 -56.58 41.98
N THR A 4 7.97 -55.74 41.60
CA THR A 4 7.81 -54.31 41.28
C THR A 4 9.10 -53.67 40.70
N GLN A 5 8.91 -52.65 39.84
CA GLN A 5 9.71 -51.41 39.63
C GLN A 5 11.11 -51.46 38.97
N LEU A 6 11.14 -51.05 37.68
CA LEU A 6 12.29 -50.43 37.01
C LEU A 6 11.96 -48.97 36.70
N LEU A 7 12.97 -48.12 36.92
CA LEU A 7 12.92 -46.66 37.00
C LEU A 7 12.29 -45.94 35.80
N SER A 8 11.42 -44.99 36.12
CA SER A 8 10.99 -43.88 35.27
C SER A 8 12.19 -43.02 34.86
N THR A 9 12.52 -43.01 33.57
CA THR A 9 13.38 -41.98 32.98
C THR A 9 12.51 -40.83 32.49
N SER A 10 12.37 -39.81 33.35
CA SER A 10 11.76 -38.54 33.01
C SER A 10 12.56 -37.84 31.90
N ARG A 11 12.09 -37.96 30.64
CA ARG A 11 12.48 -37.07 29.55
C ARG A 11 12.07 -35.65 29.90
N ARG A 12 13.00 -34.82 30.36
CA ARG A 12 12.79 -33.37 30.46
C ARG A 12 12.59 -32.85 29.04
N ALA A 13 11.35 -32.52 28.71
CA ALA A 13 11.02 -31.76 27.52
C ALA A 13 11.72 -30.41 27.61
N CYS A 14 12.71 -30.18 26.76
CA CYS A 14 13.20 -28.84 26.48
C CYS A 14 12.07 -28.14 25.74
N SER A 15 11.31 -27.33 26.47
CA SER A 15 10.26 -26.49 25.92
C SER A 15 10.88 -25.55 24.90
N ILE A 16 10.51 -25.78 23.64
CA ILE A 16 10.76 -24.94 22.49
C ILE A 16 10.48 -23.50 22.91
N ILE A 17 11.52 -22.66 22.89
CA ILE A 17 11.35 -21.21 22.95
C ILE A 17 10.55 -20.86 21.70
N SER A 18 9.23 -20.71 21.89
CA SER A 18 8.34 -20.16 20.88
C SER A 18 8.94 -18.84 20.45
N ALA A 19 9.38 -18.77 19.19
CA ALA A 19 9.63 -17.51 18.54
C ALA A 19 8.33 -16.71 18.65
N LEU A 20 8.30 -15.78 19.60
CA LEU A 20 7.31 -14.73 19.68
C LEU A 20 7.46 -13.97 18.37
N GLY A 21 6.67 -14.39 17.37
CA GLY A 21 6.48 -13.67 16.15
C GLY A 21 5.99 -12.30 16.54
N PHE A 22 6.88 -11.32 16.45
CA PHE A 22 6.51 -9.92 16.50
C PHE A 22 5.70 -9.67 15.23
N SER A 23 4.41 -10.01 15.26
CA SER A 23 3.46 -9.53 14.25
C SER A 23 3.35 -8.03 14.49
N ARG A 24 4.25 -7.27 13.86
CA ARG A 24 4.08 -5.83 13.76
C ARG A 24 2.80 -5.64 12.96
N HIS A 25 1.71 -5.29 13.65
CA HIS A 25 0.54 -4.73 12.99
C HIS A 25 1.05 -3.49 12.24
N LEU A 26 1.27 -3.63 10.93
CA LEU A 26 1.75 -2.55 10.05
C LEU A 26 0.64 -1.53 9.74
N SER A 27 -0.56 -1.76 10.26
CA SER A 27 -1.82 -1.09 9.90
C SER A 27 -2.03 0.30 10.50
N THR A 28 -1.05 0.88 11.18
CA THR A 28 -1.23 2.21 11.81
C THR A 28 -0.04 3.12 11.60
N VAL A 29 0.55 3.07 10.40
CA VAL A 29 1.56 4.05 9.98
C VAL A 29 0.85 5.16 9.20
N PRO A 30 0.91 6.44 9.63
CA PRO A 30 0.36 7.54 8.85
C PRO A 30 1.12 7.67 7.52
N LEU A 31 0.42 8.07 6.46
CA LEU A 31 1.01 8.23 5.13
C LEU A 31 2.11 9.30 5.12
N SER A 32 1.86 10.42 5.79
CA SER A 32 2.82 11.48 6.04
C SER A 32 2.46 12.23 7.32
N PRO A 33 3.36 13.09 7.87
CA PRO A 33 3.05 13.92 9.03
C PRO A 33 1.85 14.87 8.83
N PHE A 34 1.46 15.13 7.58
CA PHE A 34 0.38 16.04 7.22
C PHE A 34 -0.94 15.34 6.93
N ASP A 35 -0.94 14.01 6.84
CA ASP A 35 -2.08 13.22 6.39
C ASP A 35 -2.69 12.42 7.54
N GLU A 36 -4.02 12.50 7.68
CA GLU A 36 -4.78 11.65 8.60
C GLU A 36 -4.92 10.21 8.08
N LYS A 37 -4.69 9.99 6.77
CA LYS A 37 -4.79 8.68 6.12
C LYS A 37 -3.61 7.79 6.52
N HIS A 38 -3.90 6.53 6.84
CA HIS A 38 -2.91 5.52 7.19
C HIS A 38 -2.62 4.57 6.03
N LEU A 39 -1.46 3.93 6.06
CA LEU A 39 -1.02 2.94 5.07
C LEU A 39 -1.54 1.56 5.44
N ASP A 40 -2.49 1.05 4.66
CA ASP A 40 -3.12 -0.25 4.87
C ASP A 40 -2.41 -1.36 4.09
N TYR A 41 -1.19 -1.71 4.49
CA TYR A 41 -0.42 -2.79 3.85
C TYR A 41 -1.12 -4.16 3.93
N ASP A 42 -1.92 -4.40 4.96
CA ASP A 42 -2.66 -5.66 5.13
C ASP A 42 -3.71 -5.83 4.02
N ALA A 43 -4.43 -4.76 3.69
CA ALA A 43 -5.41 -4.76 2.61
C ALA A 43 -4.74 -4.93 1.23
N LEU A 44 -3.58 -4.30 1.02
CA LEU A 44 -2.78 -4.45 -0.19
C LEU A 44 -2.28 -5.90 -0.35
N SER A 45 -1.83 -6.52 0.74
CA SER A 45 -1.37 -7.91 0.76
C SER A 45 -2.52 -8.90 0.45
N ALA A 46 -3.72 -8.65 1.00
CA ALA A 46 -4.90 -9.46 0.72
C ALA A 46 -5.30 -9.41 -0.76
N LYS A 47 -5.28 -8.22 -1.38
CA LYS A 47 -5.54 -8.09 -2.83
C LYS A 47 -4.49 -8.81 -3.68
N LEU A 48 -3.23 -8.76 -3.28
CA LEU A 48 -2.15 -9.47 -3.97
C LEU A 48 -2.28 -10.99 -3.90
N ALA A 49 -2.83 -11.54 -2.82
CA ALA A 49 -3.08 -12.98 -2.72
C ALA A 49 -4.08 -13.43 -3.80
N VAL A 50 -5.19 -12.70 -3.97
CA VAL A 50 -6.19 -12.97 -5.01
C VAL A 50 -5.59 -12.88 -6.42
N VAL A 51 -4.74 -11.88 -6.66
CA VAL A 51 -4.10 -11.70 -7.97
C VAL A 51 -3.11 -12.83 -8.28
N ARG A 52 -2.39 -13.34 -7.28
CA ARG A 52 -1.46 -14.46 -7.46
C ARG A 52 -2.15 -15.77 -7.83
N GLU A 53 -3.37 -15.99 -7.32
CA GLU A 53 -4.16 -17.18 -7.69
C GLU A 53 -4.64 -17.12 -9.15
N ARG A 54 -4.80 -15.93 -9.72
CA ARG A 54 -5.27 -15.73 -11.10
C ARG A 54 -4.14 -15.71 -12.13
N VAL A 55 -2.92 -15.41 -11.71
CA VAL A 55 -1.79 -15.22 -12.61
C VAL A 55 -0.71 -16.26 -12.30
N ASP A 56 -0.59 -17.27 -13.17
CA ASP A 56 0.40 -18.36 -13.07
C ASP A 56 1.83 -17.92 -13.44
N LYS A 57 2.22 -16.69 -13.13
CA LYS A 57 3.56 -16.16 -13.41
C LYS A 57 4.11 -15.38 -12.20
N PRO A 58 5.43 -15.38 -11.98
CA PRO A 58 6.03 -14.53 -10.95
C PRO A 58 5.83 -13.05 -11.29
N LEU A 59 5.25 -12.29 -10.35
CA LEU A 59 5.00 -10.86 -10.51
C LEU A 59 6.24 -10.01 -10.22
N THR A 60 6.51 -9.05 -11.09
CA THR A 60 7.49 -7.98 -10.88
C THR A 60 7.05 -7.04 -9.75
N LEU A 61 7.96 -6.23 -9.22
CA LEU A 61 7.62 -5.25 -8.18
C LEU A 61 6.58 -4.24 -8.68
N THR A 62 6.74 -3.75 -9.90
CA THR A 62 5.80 -2.82 -10.53
C THR A 62 4.41 -3.43 -10.66
N GLU A 63 4.31 -4.68 -11.14
CA GLU A 63 3.02 -5.39 -11.23
C GLU A 63 2.40 -5.59 -9.84
N LYS A 64 3.20 -5.89 -8.81
CA LYS A 64 2.68 -6.00 -7.43
C LYS A 64 2.10 -4.68 -6.94
N ILE A 65 2.79 -3.56 -7.16
CA ILE A 65 2.28 -2.25 -6.74
C ILE A 65 1.02 -1.90 -7.54
N LEU A 66 0.99 -2.10 -8.86
CA LEU A 66 -0.19 -1.80 -9.65
C LEU A 66 -1.39 -2.68 -9.26
N TYR A 67 -1.19 -3.99 -9.15
CA TYR A 67 -2.26 -4.93 -8.84
C TYR A 67 -2.77 -4.84 -7.41
N SER A 68 -1.93 -4.41 -6.45
CA SER A 68 -2.41 -4.13 -5.09
C SER A 68 -3.35 -2.93 -5.02
N HIS A 69 -3.23 -1.97 -5.94
CA HIS A 69 -4.06 -0.76 -5.99
C HIS A 69 -5.27 -0.89 -6.93
N LEU A 70 -5.61 -2.10 -7.37
CA LEU A 70 -6.84 -2.32 -8.14
C LEU A 70 -8.08 -2.04 -7.28
N GLU A 71 -9.12 -1.50 -7.94
CA GLU A 71 -10.43 -1.35 -7.35
C GLU A 71 -11.04 -2.71 -7.00
N ASP A 72 -11.06 -3.64 -7.96
CA ASP A 72 -11.52 -5.01 -7.78
C ASP A 72 -10.53 -6.00 -8.46
N PRO A 73 -9.78 -6.80 -7.67
CA PRO A 73 -8.83 -7.77 -8.22
C PRO A 73 -9.49 -9.00 -8.84
N ALA A 74 -10.78 -9.27 -8.61
CA ALA A 74 -11.49 -10.43 -9.15
C ALA A 74 -12.03 -10.19 -10.56
N ILE A 75 -12.44 -8.96 -10.86
CA ILE A 75 -13.03 -8.59 -12.15
C ILE A 75 -11.97 -8.14 -13.15
N ALA A 76 -10.84 -7.59 -12.69
CA ALA A 76 -9.84 -6.99 -13.58
C ALA A 76 -9.29 -7.99 -14.63
N GLU A 77 -9.11 -7.51 -15.86
CA GLU A 77 -8.41 -8.22 -16.94
C GLU A 77 -6.90 -8.16 -16.68
N LEU A 78 -6.33 -9.26 -16.19
CA LEU A 78 -4.92 -9.35 -15.84
C LEU A 78 -4.15 -10.03 -16.98
N GLY A 79 -3.00 -9.47 -17.36
CA GLY A 79 -2.05 -10.11 -18.28
C GLY A 79 -2.12 -9.68 -19.74
N LEU A 80 -3.07 -8.84 -20.15
CA LEU A 80 -3.06 -8.22 -21.49
C LEU A 80 -2.23 -6.94 -21.48
N ARG A 81 -1.42 -6.74 -22.54
CA ARG A 81 -0.55 -5.54 -22.68
C ARG A 81 -1.34 -4.23 -22.76
N ASP A 82 -2.58 -4.29 -23.25
CA ASP A 82 -3.42 -3.12 -23.53
C ASP A 82 -4.63 -3.01 -22.58
N ALA A 83 -4.64 -3.76 -21.47
CA ALA A 83 -5.74 -3.72 -20.51
C ALA A 83 -5.77 -2.38 -19.75
N LEU A 84 -6.93 -1.72 -19.74
CA LEU A 84 -7.17 -0.52 -18.95
C LEU A 84 -7.47 -0.90 -17.50
N LEU A 85 -6.51 -0.63 -16.62
CA LEU A 85 -6.64 -0.94 -15.19
C LEU A 85 -7.34 0.19 -14.43
N ARG A 86 -8.37 -0.18 -13.67
CA ARG A 86 -9.05 0.72 -12.74
C ARG A 86 -8.31 0.73 -11.41
N LEU A 87 -7.46 1.74 -11.25
CA LEU A 87 -6.59 1.91 -10.09
C LEU A 87 -7.15 2.94 -9.10
N LYS A 88 -6.85 2.74 -7.82
CA LYS A 88 -7.12 3.68 -6.74
C LYS A 88 -5.80 4.25 -6.23
N PRO A 89 -5.36 5.43 -6.72
CA PRO A 89 -4.15 6.06 -6.23
C PRO A 89 -4.34 6.51 -4.78
N ASP A 90 -3.27 6.47 -3.99
CA ASP A 90 -3.34 6.79 -2.57
C ASP A 90 -3.32 8.28 -2.24
N ARG A 91 -2.64 9.06 -3.07
CA ARG A 91 -2.47 10.51 -2.96
C ARG A 91 -2.26 11.13 -4.33
N ILE A 92 -2.48 12.44 -4.43
CA ILE A 92 -2.22 13.23 -5.63
C ILE A 92 -1.23 14.34 -5.28
N ALA A 93 -0.22 14.54 -6.12
CA ALA A 93 0.68 15.70 -6.04
C ALA A 93 0.62 16.43 -7.38
N ILE A 94 0.46 17.75 -7.33
CA ILE A 94 0.29 18.60 -8.52
C ILE A 94 1.28 19.75 -8.45
N ASN A 95 1.94 20.05 -9.57
CA ASN A 95 2.81 21.20 -9.70
C ASN A 95 1.97 22.46 -10.02
N ASP A 96 2.39 23.62 -9.54
CA ASP A 96 1.78 24.95 -9.76
C ASP A 96 1.38 25.24 -11.21
N THR A 97 2.21 24.89 -12.20
CA THR A 97 1.89 25.05 -13.64
C THR A 97 0.60 24.32 -14.05
N ASN A 98 0.35 23.14 -13.50
CA ASN A 98 -0.83 22.32 -13.82
C ASN A 98 -1.95 22.49 -12.80
N ALA A 99 -1.64 22.98 -11.60
CA ALA A 99 -2.58 23.12 -10.50
C ALA A 99 -3.72 24.07 -10.85
N GLN A 100 -3.45 25.14 -11.59
CA GLN A 100 -4.48 26.11 -11.99
C GLN A 100 -5.59 25.46 -12.83
N THR A 101 -5.21 24.67 -13.83
CA THR A 101 -6.16 23.96 -14.69
C THR A 101 -6.85 22.83 -13.93
N ALA A 102 -6.11 22.07 -13.12
CA ALA A 102 -6.68 20.99 -12.32
C ALA A 102 -7.73 21.50 -11.31
N MET A 103 -7.44 22.59 -10.60
CA MET A 103 -8.39 23.20 -9.66
C MET A 103 -9.64 23.73 -10.38
N ARG A 104 -9.50 24.30 -11.58
CA ARG A 104 -10.64 24.77 -12.36
C ARG A 104 -11.56 23.61 -12.74
N GLN A 105 -11.01 22.50 -13.24
CA GLN A 105 -11.78 21.32 -13.59
C GLN A 105 -12.43 20.70 -12.35
N PHE A 106 -11.71 20.68 -11.23
CA PHE A 106 -12.24 20.22 -9.96
C PHE A 106 -13.42 21.08 -9.49
N ALA A 107 -13.32 22.40 -9.53
CA ALA A 107 -14.42 23.30 -9.19
C ALA A 107 -15.63 23.11 -10.13
N SER A 108 -15.38 22.88 -11.43
CA SER A 108 -16.45 22.61 -12.40
C SER A 108 -17.12 21.24 -12.19
N SER A 109 -16.49 20.31 -11.45
CA SER A 109 -17.06 18.98 -11.18
C SER A 109 -18.20 19.02 -10.14
N GLY A 110 -18.36 20.14 -9.42
CA GLY A 110 -19.36 20.29 -8.36
C GLY A 110 -19.01 19.56 -7.06
N LEU A 111 -17.82 18.94 -6.96
CA LEU A 111 -17.34 18.32 -5.74
C LEU A 111 -16.84 19.36 -4.73
N SER A 112 -17.20 19.20 -3.46
CA SER A 112 -16.82 20.14 -2.40
C SER A 112 -15.39 19.93 -1.86
N LYS A 113 -14.87 18.70 -1.90
CA LYS A 113 -13.55 18.33 -1.37
C LYS A 113 -12.94 17.15 -2.12
N ALA A 114 -11.61 17.14 -2.24
CA ALA A 114 -10.86 16.00 -2.76
C ALA A 114 -10.96 14.79 -1.80
N VAL A 115 -11.15 13.59 -2.37
CA VAL A 115 -11.30 12.34 -1.60
C VAL A 115 -9.96 11.83 -1.09
N VAL A 116 -8.90 11.98 -1.87
CA VAL A 116 -7.54 11.54 -1.52
C VAL A 116 -6.69 12.74 -1.09
N PRO A 117 -5.72 12.53 -0.18
CA PRO A 117 -4.78 13.57 0.18
C PRO A 117 -4.10 14.16 -1.06
N THR A 118 -4.21 15.48 -1.22
CA THR A 118 -3.77 16.18 -2.42
C THR A 118 -2.88 17.36 -2.04
N THR A 119 -1.68 17.43 -2.60
CA THR A 119 -0.73 18.53 -2.36
C THR A 119 -0.46 19.30 -3.65
N ILE A 120 -0.40 20.62 -3.55
CA ILE A 120 0.06 21.50 -4.64
C ILE A 120 1.43 22.05 -4.25
N HIS A 121 2.41 21.83 -5.11
CA HIS A 121 3.77 22.31 -4.91
C HIS A 121 4.01 23.53 -5.80
N TRP A 122 4.59 24.60 -5.23
CA TRP A 122 4.88 25.87 -5.90
C TRP A 122 6.37 26.00 -6.12
N GLU A 123 6.84 25.57 -7.29
CA GLU A 123 8.27 25.58 -7.63
C GLU A 123 8.60 26.09 -9.03
N HIS A 124 7.64 26.16 -9.97
CA HIS A 124 7.95 26.44 -11.38
C HIS A 124 7.74 27.91 -11.77
N LEU A 125 6.95 28.68 -11.02
CA LEU A 125 6.58 30.06 -11.38
C LEU A 125 7.41 31.14 -10.67
N LEU A 126 8.55 30.75 -10.07
CA LEU A 126 9.50 31.68 -9.47
C LEU A 126 10.61 32.00 -10.47
N GLU A 127 10.67 33.25 -10.91
CA GLU A 127 11.74 33.76 -11.78
C GLU A 127 12.82 34.44 -10.93
N ALA A 128 14.08 34.04 -11.12
CA ALA A 128 15.21 34.72 -10.52
C ALA A 128 15.52 36.00 -11.31
N GLN A 129 15.29 37.16 -10.70
CA GLN A 129 15.65 38.45 -11.28
C GLN A 129 17.07 38.86 -10.82
N PRO A 130 18.00 39.19 -11.73
CA PRO A 130 19.29 39.74 -11.33
C PRO A 130 19.12 41.13 -10.71
N SER A 131 20.01 41.49 -9.78
CA SER A 131 20.03 42.84 -9.20
C SER A 131 20.28 43.89 -10.28
N LYS A 132 19.44 44.92 -10.34
CA LYS A 132 19.71 46.10 -11.17
C LYS A 132 20.82 46.92 -10.50
N GLU A 133 21.97 47.01 -11.16
CA GLU A 133 22.98 48.06 -10.91
C GLU A 133 22.46 49.43 -11.38
#